data_AF-A0A3M1NUW8-F1
#
_entry.id   AF-A0A3M1NUW8-F1
#
_cell.length_a   1.000
_cell.length_b   1.000
_cell.length_c   1.000
_cell.angle_alpha   90.00
_cell.angle_beta   90.00
_cell.angle_gamma   90.00
#
_symmetry.space_group_name_H-M   'P 1'
#
loop_
_entity.id
_entity.type
_entity.pdbx_description
1 polymer ?
#
loop_
_entity_poly.entity_id
_entity_poly.type
_entity_poly.pdbx_seq_one_letter_code
_entity_poly.pdbx_strand_id
1 'polypeptide(L)'
;MRSLPCRSVFVLCCLLGGLLGRVGEVLAQRVPTVGEKTRGFEKHEGFFPVYWDAEEGKVWLEIPRFDEDFLYVVSLPRGLGSNDVGLDRHQLGGEQVVRFERAGNRVLLVAPNLRYRADTDNAAERLAVEEAFASSVVWGFEVAAETAGRVLVDATAFIVRDAHGVARRLRQTGQGTFRLEASRSAPYVPMLKAFPENTEMEARLTFTSEDPGRYVRDVAADPYAVTVHVRHSFVKLPPPGYEPRAFDPRAGYFPMAYADYAVPIGEDLTRRFITRHRLACAGPRDAEGLCDPVEPIVYYLDPGTPEPVRSALLEGARWWNEAFEAAGYRDAFRVEMLPEGADPMDVRYNVINWVHRATRGW
;
A
#
# COMPACT_ATOMS: atom_id res chain seq x y z
N MET A 1 -54.67 -7.83 86.42
CA MET A 1 -54.69 -6.76 85.41
C MET A 1 -54.95 -7.41 84.05
N ARG A 2 -56.02 -6.96 83.38
CA ARG A 2 -56.52 -7.15 81.99
C ARG A 2 -55.65 -8.02 81.07
N SER A 3 -56.10 -8.96 80.24
CA SER A 3 -57.39 -9.62 79.94
C SER A 3 -57.05 -10.70 78.87
N LEU A 4 -57.50 -11.95 79.05
CA LEU A 4 -57.55 -13.04 78.05
C LEU A 4 -58.63 -12.76 76.97
N PRO A 5 -58.93 -13.62 75.93
CA PRO A 5 -58.35 -14.92 75.50
C PRO A 5 -58.26 -15.15 73.94
N CYS A 6 -57.87 -16.38 73.56
CA CYS A 6 -58.54 -17.26 72.56
C CYS A 6 -58.05 -17.37 71.08
N ARG A 7 -57.56 -18.61 70.78
CA ARG A 7 -57.99 -19.57 69.73
C ARG A 7 -57.58 -19.41 68.23
N SER A 8 -56.83 -20.44 67.79
CA SER A 8 -57.17 -21.41 66.72
C SER A 8 -56.69 -21.27 65.25
N VAL A 9 -55.83 -22.23 64.84
CA VAL A 9 -55.83 -23.18 63.68
C VAL A 9 -55.86 -22.70 62.20
N PHE A 10 -55.19 -23.50 61.33
CA PHE A 10 -55.22 -23.69 59.85
C PHE A 10 -54.10 -22.98 59.05
N VAL A 11 -53.05 -23.67 58.55
CA VAL A 11 -52.91 -24.55 57.34
C VAL A 11 -53.23 -23.83 56.03
N LEU A 12 -52.26 -23.71 55.09
CA LEU A 12 -52.26 -24.37 53.75
C LEU A 12 -51.22 -23.77 52.74
N CYS A 13 -50.42 -24.68 52.18
CA CYS A 13 -49.89 -24.80 50.78
C CYS A 13 -48.95 -23.82 50.05
N CYS A 14 -47.97 -24.47 49.38
CA CYS A 14 -47.54 -24.31 47.97
C CYS A 14 -46.72 -23.04 47.62
N LEU A 15 -45.58 -23.06 46.90
CA LEU A 15 -45.00 -23.98 45.93
C LEU A 15 -43.46 -23.84 45.93
N LEU A 16 -42.75 -24.97 45.83
CA LEU A 16 -41.39 -25.01 45.30
C LEU A 16 -41.44 -24.82 43.77
N GLY A 17 -41.07 -23.64 43.30
CA GLY A 17 -40.87 -23.34 41.87
C GLY A 17 -39.40 -23.04 41.60
N GLY A 18 -38.78 -23.85 40.72
CA GLY A 18 -37.34 -23.93 40.53
C GLY A 18 -36.65 -22.65 40.06
N LEU A 19 -35.52 -22.35 40.71
CA LEU A 19 -34.46 -21.52 40.15
C LEU A 19 -33.63 -22.36 39.16
N LEU A 20 -34.16 -22.55 37.96
CA LEU A 20 -33.34 -22.86 36.78
C LEU A 20 -32.62 -21.57 36.38
N GLY A 21 -31.37 -21.46 36.82
CA GLY A 21 -30.46 -20.42 36.33
C GLY A 21 -30.35 -20.51 34.81
N ARG A 22 -30.81 -19.47 34.12
CA ARG A 22 -30.45 -19.24 32.73
C ARG A 22 -28.96 -18.90 32.69
N VAL A 23 -28.13 -19.93 32.52
CA VAL A 23 -26.79 -19.76 31.96
C VAL A 23 -27.02 -19.34 30.52
N GLY A 24 -26.98 -18.03 30.25
CA GLY A 24 -26.92 -17.54 28.89
C GLY A 24 -25.57 -17.97 28.32
N GLU A 25 -25.58 -18.95 27.42
CA GLU A 25 -24.47 -19.16 26.50
C GLU A 25 -24.27 -17.86 25.73
N VAL A 26 -23.19 -17.14 26.05
CA VAL A 26 -22.62 -16.15 25.14
C VAL A 26 -22.02 -16.96 23.99
N LEU A 27 -22.87 -17.34 23.04
CA LEU A 27 -22.39 -17.80 21.74
C LEU A 27 -21.68 -16.61 21.10
N ALA A 28 -20.35 -16.64 21.12
CA ALA A 28 -19.56 -15.80 20.22
C ALA A 28 -20.13 -16.02 18.82
N GLN A 29 -20.75 -15.00 18.23
CA GLN A 29 -21.25 -15.07 16.86
C GLN A 29 -20.06 -15.44 15.99
N ARG A 30 -20.03 -16.70 15.53
CA ARG A 30 -19.04 -17.16 14.58
C ARG A 30 -19.35 -16.43 13.28
N VAL A 31 -18.39 -15.63 12.82
CA VAL A 31 -18.44 -15.05 11.48
C VAL A 31 -18.59 -16.18 10.45
N PRO A 32 -19.28 -15.96 9.32
CA PRO A 32 -19.40 -16.96 8.27
C PRO A 32 -18.04 -17.37 7.74
N THR A 33 -17.98 -18.47 7.00
CA THR A 33 -16.76 -18.86 6.29
C THR A 33 -16.50 -17.92 5.12
N VAL A 34 -15.23 -17.76 4.73
CA VAL A 34 -14.86 -16.95 3.56
C VAL A 34 -15.61 -17.47 2.33
N GLY A 35 -15.64 -18.78 2.11
CA GLY A 35 -16.33 -19.39 0.97
C GLY A 35 -17.85 -19.22 0.96
N GLU A 36 -18.51 -19.14 2.12
CA GLU A 36 -19.93 -18.78 2.20
C GLU A 36 -20.16 -17.31 1.86
N LYS A 37 -19.33 -16.41 2.42
CA LYS A 37 -19.47 -14.97 2.22
C LYS A 37 -19.15 -14.54 0.80
N THR A 38 -18.18 -15.17 0.14
CA THR A 38 -17.74 -14.82 -1.22
C THR A 38 -18.42 -15.63 -2.32
N ARG A 39 -19.52 -16.33 -2.01
CA ARG A 39 -20.22 -17.14 -3.00
C ARG A 39 -20.80 -16.24 -4.09
N GLY A 40 -20.36 -16.44 -5.33
CA GLY A 40 -20.80 -15.66 -6.48
C GLY A 40 -20.02 -14.36 -6.72
N PHE A 41 -19.04 -14.04 -5.87
CA PHE A 41 -18.15 -12.91 -6.11
C PHE A 41 -17.11 -13.26 -7.18
N GLU A 42 -16.70 -12.27 -7.96
CA GLU A 42 -15.58 -12.41 -8.88
C GLU A 42 -14.27 -12.40 -8.08
N LYS A 43 -13.46 -13.45 -8.21
CA LYS A 43 -12.20 -13.59 -7.46
C LYS A 43 -11.02 -13.22 -8.35
N HIS A 44 -10.12 -12.39 -7.83
CA HIS A 44 -8.81 -12.12 -8.41
C HIS A 44 -7.72 -12.70 -7.49
N GLU A 45 -6.96 -13.67 -8.01
CA GLU A 45 -5.87 -14.34 -7.29
C GLU A 45 -4.57 -13.53 -7.42
N GLY A 46 -4.01 -13.08 -6.29
CA GLY A 46 -2.71 -12.41 -6.25
C GLY A 46 -2.07 -12.46 -4.88
N PHE A 47 -1.07 -11.62 -4.64
CA PHE A 47 -0.31 -11.61 -3.38
C PHE A 47 -1.21 -11.59 -2.14
N PHE A 48 -2.24 -10.73 -2.18
CA PHE A 48 -3.47 -10.84 -1.40
C PHE A 48 -4.67 -11.03 -2.33
N PRO A 49 -5.49 -12.08 -2.16
CA PRO A 49 -6.69 -12.26 -2.98
C PRO A 49 -7.72 -11.14 -2.73
N VAL A 50 -8.36 -10.68 -3.81
CA VAL A 50 -9.47 -9.72 -3.73
C VAL A 50 -10.70 -10.27 -4.41
N TYR A 51 -11.87 -9.88 -3.91
CA TYR A 51 -13.16 -10.29 -4.44
C TYR A 51 -14.00 -9.07 -4.77
N TRP A 52 -14.66 -9.10 -5.92
CA TRP A 52 -15.62 -8.10 -6.32
C TRP A 52 -17.05 -8.62 -6.13
N ASP A 53 -17.79 -7.93 -5.28
CA ASP A 53 -19.23 -8.10 -5.09
C ASP A 53 -19.96 -7.06 -5.95
N ALA A 54 -20.42 -7.50 -7.11
CA ALA A 54 -21.10 -6.65 -8.08
C ALA A 54 -22.50 -6.19 -7.60
N GLU A 55 -23.13 -6.94 -6.69
CA GLU A 55 -24.48 -6.63 -6.20
C GLU A 55 -24.44 -5.47 -5.19
N GLU A 56 -23.49 -5.52 -4.25
CA GLU A 56 -23.31 -4.46 -3.25
C GLU A 56 -22.31 -3.37 -3.69
N GLY A 57 -21.58 -3.59 -4.79
CA GLY A 57 -20.54 -2.69 -5.27
C GLY A 57 -19.32 -2.64 -4.36
N LYS A 58 -18.96 -3.76 -3.72
CA LYS A 58 -17.92 -3.85 -2.69
C LYS A 58 -16.70 -4.61 -3.15
N VAL A 59 -15.54 -4.16 -2.63
CA VAL A 59 -14.28 -4.86 -2.76
C VAL A 59 -13.95 -5.51 -1.43
N TRP A 60 -13.82 -6.83 -1.45
CA TRP A 60 -13.40 -7.60 -0.29
C TRP A 60 -11.95 -8.03 -0.44
N LEU A 61 -11.19 -7.99 0.66
CA LEU A 61 -9.80 -8.40 0.72
C LEU A 61 -9.69 -9.63 1.61
N GLU A 62 -9.03 -10.68 1.11
CA GLU A 62 -8.64 -11.83 1.92
C GLU A 62 -7.22 -11.62 2.46
N ILE A 63 -7.07 -11.79 3.77
CA ILE A 63 -5.82 -11.67 4.52
C ILE A 63 -5.44 -13.08 4.97
N PRO A 64 -4.52 -13.76 4.26
CA PRO A 64 -4.11 -15.11 4.60
C PRO A 64 -2.97 -15.18 5.61
N ARG A 65 -2.30 -14.05 5.88
CA ARG A 65 -1.05 -13.95 6.66
C ARG A 65 -1.11 -12.70 7.53
N PHE A 66 -0.64 -12.82 8.77
CA PHE A 66 -0.54 -11.73 9.76
C PHE A 66 0.92 -11.57 10.18
N ASP A 67 1.28 -10.39 10.69
CA ASP A 67 2.60 -10.07 11.23
C ASP A 67 3.75 -10.22 10.21
N GLU A 68 3.41 -10.23 8.92
CA GLU A 68 4.33 -10.26 7.79
C GLU A 68 4.38 -8.89 7.13
N ASP A 69 5.58 -8.33 7.01
CA ASP A 69 5.80 -7.04 6.36
C ASP A 69 5.64 -7.15 4.83
N PHE A 70 4.91 -6.20 4.25
CA PHE A 70 4.79 -5.97 2.82
C PHE A 70 4.86 -4.47 2.52
N LEU A 71 5.10 -4.11 1.27
CA LEU A 71 5.14 -2.72 0.85
C LEU A 71 3.74 -2.27 0.44
N TYR A 72 3.28 -1.16 1.01
CA TYR A 72 2.06 -0.47 0.57
C TYR A 72 2.42 0.83 -0.12
N VAL A 73 2.06 0.92 -1.40
CA VAL A 73 2.30 2.08 -2.25
C VAL A 73 0.98 2.69 -2.68
N VAL A 74 0.89 4.01 -2.54
CA VAL A 74 -0.18 4.82 -3.10
C VAL A 74 0.34 5.53 -4.34
N SER A 75 -0.43 5.54 -5.42
CA SER A 75 -0.07 6.28 -6.63
C SER A 75 -1.29 6.95 -7.27
N LEU A 76 -1.02 7.80 -8.26
CA LEU A 76 -2.00 8.53 -9.03
C LEU A 76 -1.98 8.10 -10.51
N PRO A 77 -2.59 6.96 -10.89
CA PRO A 77 -2.56 6.48 -12.28
C PRO A 77 -3.18 7.44 -13.28
N ARG A 78 -4.08 8.32 -12.83
CA ARG A 78 -4.66 9.41 -13.63
C ARG A 78 -4.62 10.68 -12.81
N GLY A 79 -3.77 11.61 -13.24
CA GLY A 79 -3.57 12.89 -12.59
C GLY A 79 -4.48 14.01 -13.12
N LEU A 80 -4.24 15.22 -12.60
CA LEU A 80 -4.90 16.46 -13.02
C LEU A 80 -4.29 17.05 -14.30
N GLY A 81 -2.99 16.81 -14.56
CA GLY A 81 -2.31 17.30 -15.76
C GLY A 81 -1.79 18.74 -15.67
N SER A 82 -1.62 19.30 -14.46
CA SER A 82 -1.03 20.62 -14.23
C SER A 82 0.31 20.52 -13.51
N ASN A 83 1.36 21.09 -14.11
CA ASN A 83 2.72 21.13 -13.54
C ASN A 83 2.76 21.88 -12.21
N ASP A 84 2.14 23.05 -12.15
CA ASP A 84 2.11 23.89 -10.96
C ASP A 84 1.40 23.20 -9.79
N VAL A 85 0.34 22.44 -10.09
CA VAL A 85 -0.38 21.66 -9.09
C VAL A 85 0.34 20.35 -8.76
N GLY A 86 1.14 19.78 -9.68
CA GLY A 86 1.97 18.58 -9.42
C GLY A 86 1.16 17.37 -8.96
N LEU A 87 0.05 17.10 -9.65
CA LEU A 87 -0.76 15.88 -9.53
C LEU A 87 -0.71 15.16 -10.87
N ASP A 88 0.42 14.51 -11.12
CA ASP A 88 0.76 13.95 -12.43
C ASP A 88 0.27 12.51 -12.59
N ARG A 89 0.06 12.09 -13.85
CA ARG A 89 -0.21 10.68 -14.18
C ARG A 89 0.98 9.82 -13.75
N HIS A 90 0.71 8.65 -13.17
CA HIS A 90 1.71 7.72 -12.62
C HIS A 90 2.56 8.28 -11.48
N GLN A 91 2.17 9.38 -10.85
CA GLN A 91 2.89 9.93 -9.72
C GLN A 91 2.81 8.98 -8.51
N LEU A 92 3.97 8.63 -7.94
CA LEU A 92 4.04 7.94 -6.65
C LEU A 92 3.70 8.90 -5.50
N GLY A 93 3.00 8.39 -4.51
CA GLY A 93 2.57 9.10 -3.31
C GLY A 93 3.24 8.56 -2.06
N GLY A 94 2.43 8.02 -1.14
CA GLY A 94 2.93 7.39 0.07
C GLY A 94 3.50 5.99 -0.22
N GLU A 95 4.72 5.75 0.23
CA GLU A 95 5.39 4.44 0.22
C GLU A 95 5.76 4.07 1.66
N GLN A 96 5.29 2.92 2.13
CA GLN A 96 5.55 2.48 3.50
C GLN A 96 5.52 0.96 3.60
N VAL A 97 6.41 0.42 4.43
CA VAL A 97 6.30 -0.96 4.90
C VAL A 97 5.15 -1.03 5.88
N VAL A 98 4.32 -2.05 5.75
CA VAL A 98 3.15 -2.30 6.58
C VAL A 98 2.99 -3.79 6.84
N ARG A 99 2.22 -4.12 7.87
CA ARG A 99 1.78 -5.48 8.17
C ARG A 99 0.32 -5.49 8.63
N PHE A 100 -0.33 -6.64 8.51
CA PHE A 100 -1.64 -6.85 9.12
C PHE A 100 -1.47 -7.42 10.53
N GLU A 101 -2.10 -6.78 11.51
CA GLU A 101 -2.12 -7.23 12.90
C GLU A 101 -3.57 -7.56 13.32
N ARG A 102 -3.76 -8.69 14.00
CA ARG A 102 -5.08 -9.09 14.50
C ARG A 102 -5.35 -8.43 15.86
N ALA A 103 -6.45 -7.72 15.98
CA ALA A 103 -6.91 -7.10 17.23
C ALA A 103 -8.38 -7.48 17.50
N GLY A 104 -8.58 -8.68 18.06
CA GLY A 104 -9.93 -9.20 18.35
C GLY A 104 -10.76 -9.44 17.09
N ASN A 105 -11.90 -8.75 16.93
CA ASN A 105 -12.74 -8.79 15.73
C ASN A 105 -12.29 -7.79 14.64
N ARG A 106 -11.13 -7.16 14.82
CA ARG A 106 -10.55 -6.22 13.87
C ARG A 106 -9.22 -6.72 13.33
N VAL A 107 -8.89 -6.23 12.15
CA VAL A 107 -7.56 -6.34 11.56
C VAL A 107 -7.04 -4.93 11.35
N LEU A 108 -5.85 -4.64 11.85
CA LEU A 108 -5.20 -3.35 11.69
C LEU A 108 -4.14 -3.45 10.60
N LEU A 109 -4.12 -2.48 9.69
CA LEU A 109 -2.97 -2.27 8.81
C LEU A 109 -2.02 -1.30 9.52
N VAL A 110 -0.89 -1.81 9.98
CA VAL A 110 0.06 -1.06 10.80
C VAL A 110 1.33 -0.77 10.01
N ALA A 111 1.78 0.48 10.03
CA ALA A 111 3.06 0.91 9.51
C ALA A 111 4.05 1.10 10.68
N PRO A 112 5.08 0.25 10.81
CA PRO A 112 6.14 0.48 11.78
C PRO A 112 6.96 1.73 11.41
N ASN A 113 7.55 2.36 12.42
CA ASN A 113 8.36 3.56 12.21
C ASN A 113 9.81 3.21 11.87
N LEU A 114 10.06 2.91 10.60
CA LEU A 114 11.40 2.53 10.13
C LEU A 114 12.39 3.70 9.99
N ARG A 115 12.05 4.91 10.47
CA ARG A 115 13.00 6.04 10.52
C ARG A 115 13.92 5.98 11.73
N TYR A 116 13.55 5.22 12.75
CA TYR A 116 14.29 5.03 13.98
C TYR A 116 14.43 3.53 14.24
N ARG A 117 15.66 3.05 14.40
CA ARG A 117 15.97 1.61 14.52
C ARG A 117 17.09 1.41 15.53
N ALA A 118 17.32 0.15 15.90
CA ALA A 118 18.55 -0.28 16.54
C ALA A 118 19.09 -1.49 15.76
N ASP A 119 20.20 -1.32 15.06
CA ASP A 119 20.84 -2.41 14.32
C ASP A 119 21.79 -3.17 15.25
N THR A 120 21.19 -4.02 16.10
CA THR A 120 21.84 -4.72 17.20
C THR A 120 21.27 -6.13 17.33
N ASP A 121 22.04 -7.08 17.85
CA ASP A 121 21.54 -8.41 18.20
C ASP A 121 20.70 -8.41 19.50
N ASN A 122 20.77 -7.32 20.28
CA ASN A 122 20.02 -7.16 21.53
C ASN A 122 18.51 -6.90 21.28
N ALA A 123 17.69 -7.91 21.52
CA ALA A 123 16.24 -7.81 21.33
C ALA A 123 15.56 -6.74 22.21
N ALA A 124 16.04 -6.52 23.45
CA ALA A 124 15.46 -5.53 24.35
C ALA A 124 15.74 -4.09 23.88
N GLU A 125 16.91 -3.86 23.29
CA GLU A 125 17.28 -2.57 22.72
C GLU A 125 16.44 -2.25 21.47
N ARG A 126 16.23 -3.24 20.58
CA ARG A 126 15.32 -3.08 19.43
C ARG A 126 13.89 -2.74 19.88
N LEU A 127 13.38 -3.47 20.86
CA LEU A 127 12.04 -3.23 21.42
C LEU A 127 11.93 -1.84 22.06
N ALA A 128 12.95 -1.41 22.82
CA ALA A 128 12.94 -0.09 23.46
C ALA A 128 12.85 1.05 22.42
N VAL A 129 13.50 0.92 21.26
CA VAL A 129 13.39 1.91 20.17
C VAL A 129 12.01 1.83 19.51
N GLU A 130 11.51 0.63 19.25
CA GLU A 130 10.17 0.43 18.70
C GLU A 130 9.07 1.06 19.59
N GLU A 131 9.16 0.89 20.91
CA GLU A 131 8.23 1.48 21.88
C GLU A 131 8.42 3.00 22.05
N ALA A 132 9.61 3.52 21.79
CA ALA A 132 9.93 4.95 21.92
C ALA A 132 9.42 5.79 20.74
N PHE A 133 9.25 5.20 19.56
CA PHE A 133 8.84 5.91 18.35
C PHE A 133 7.51 5.40 17.81
N ALA A 134 6.50 6.28 17.81
CA ALA A 134 5.15 5.93 17.39
C ALA A 134 5.10 5.30 15.99
N SER A 135 4.48 4.12 15.92
CA SER A 135 3.98 3.51 14.68
C SER A 135 2.68 4.20 14.24
N SER A 136 2.14 3.79 13.10
CA SER A 136 0.87 4.31 12.58
C SER A 136 -0.09 3.18 12.24
N VAL A 137 -1.30 3.21 12.80
CA VAL A 137 -2.42 2.41 12.28
C VAL A 137 -2.97 3.12 11.05
N VAL A 138 -2.61 2.62 9.87
CA VAL A 138 -3.01 3.19 8.57
C VAL A 138 -4.50 2.97 8.32
N TRP A 139 -5.03 1.82 8.75
CA TRP A 139 -6.45 1.48 8.62
C TRP A 139 -6.86 0.40 9.62
N GLY A 140 -8.14 0.39 10.00
CA GLY A 140 -8.75 -0.68 10.79
C GLY A 140 -9.92 -1.30 10.04
N PHE A 141 -9.86 -2.62 9.84
CA PHE A 141 -10.88 -3.42 9.20
C PHE A 141 -11.68 -4.20 10.24
N GLU A 142 -12.96 -4.46 9.96
CA GLU A 142 -13.76 -5.41 10.72
C GLU A 142 -13.79 -6.77 10.02
N VAL A 143 -13.65 -7.84 10.79
CA VAL A 143 -13.65 -9.20 10.27
C VAL A 143 -15.06 -9.59 9.84
N ALA A 144 -15.24 -9.84 8.55
CA ALA A 144 -16.54 -10.19 7.98
C ALA A 144 -16.74 -11.70 7.81
N ALA A 145 -15.66 -12.44 7.56
CA ALA A 145 -15.67 -13.89 7.45
C ALA A 145 -14.30 -14.48 7.80
N GLU A 146 -14.26 -15.75 8.21
CA GLU A 146 -13.01 -16.41 8.57
C GLU A 146 -13.01 -17.90 8.20
N THR A 147 -11.91 -18.41 7.65
CA THR A 147 -11.74 -19.84 7.36
C THR A 147 -10.29 -20.24 7.53
N ALA A 148 -10.04 -21.14 8.50
CA ALA A 148 -8.71 -21.70 8.77
C ALA A 148 -7.62 -20.61 8.90
N GLY A 149 -7.89 -19.56 9.69
CA GLY A 149 -6.97 -18.46 9.94
C GLY A 149 -6.91 -17.39 8.85
N ARG A 150 -7.54 -17.60 7.69
CA ARG A 150 -7.68 -16.57 6.64
C ARG A 150 -8.91 -15.73 6.89
N VAL A 151 -8.77 -14.42 6.75
CA VAL A 151 -9.78 -13.45 7.13
C VAL A 151 -10.24 -12.66 5.93
N LEU A 152 -11.56 -12.49 5.79
CA LEU A 152 -12.13 -11.58 4.79
C LEU A 152 -12.54 -10.26 5.45
N VAL A 153 -12.14 -9.16 4.84
CA VAL A 153 -12.51 -7.80 5.28
C VAL A 153 -13.10 -6.99 4.12
N ASP A 154 -14.00 -6.05 4.44
CA ASP A 154 -14.47 -5.05 3.46
C ASP A 154 -13.39 -3.98 3.27
N ALA A 155 -12.80 -3.91 2.09
CA ALA A 155 -11.76 -2.96 1.73
C ALA A 155 -12.30 -1.71 1.01
N THR A 156 -13.61 -1.63 0.76
CA THR A 156 -14.20 -0.58 -0.09
C THR A 156 -13.87 0.82 0.41
N ALA A 157 -14.09 1.10 1.70
CA ALA A 157 -13.78 2.41 2.29
C ALA A 157 -12.27 2.68 2.40
N PHE A 158 -11.45 1.63 2.51
CA PHE A 158 -9.99 1.78 2.49
C PHE A 158 -9.47 2.22 1.11
N ILE A 159 -10.11 1.75 0.03
CA ILE A 159 -9.75 2.07 -1.35
C ILE A 159 -10.37 3.42 -1.77
N VAL A 160 -11.63 3.68 -1.39
CA VAL A 160 -12.35 4.93 -1.71
C VAL A 160 -12.03 6.01 -0.68
N ARG A 161 -10.76 6.43 -0.63
CA ARG A 161 -10.29 7.52 0.22
C ARG A 161 -9.18 8.32 -0.45
N ASP A 162 -9.01 9.56 -0.02
CA ASP A 162 -7.88 10.39 -0.46
C ASP A 162 -6.56 9.97 0.20
N ALA A 163 -6.07 8.78 -0.13
CA ALA A 163 -4.81 8.25 0.38
C ALA A 163 -3.58 8.97 -0.19
N HIS A 164 -3.71 9.55 -1.40
CA HIS A 164 -2.63 10.30 -2.05
C HIS A 164 -2.49 11.72 -1.48
N GLY A 165 -3.57 12.27 -0.90
CA GLY A 165 -3.59 13.63 -0.37
C GLY A 165 -3.82 14.69 -1.44
N VAL A 166 -4.66 14.38 -2.43
CA VAL A 166 -5.09 15.26 -3.52
C VAL A 166 -5.69 16.55 -2.98
N ALA A 167 -6.63 16.47 -2.03
CA ALA A 167 -7.26 17.64 -1.45
C ALA A 167 -6.24 18.53 -0.71
N ARG A 168 -5.30 17.89 0.01
CA ARG A 168 -4.20 18.59 0.69
C ARG A 168 -3.29 19.30 -0.31
N ARG A 169 -2.92 18.64 -1.42
CA ARG A 169 -2.06 19.20 -2.46
C ARG A 169 -2.72 20.40 -3.14
N LEU A 170 -3.98 20.26 -3.56
CA LEU A 170 -4.76 21.34 -4.17
C LEU A 170 -4.79 22.59 -3.28
N ARG A 171 -5.09 22.42 -1.99
CA ARG A 171 -5.07 23.51 -1.00
C ARG A 171 -3.68 24.14 -0.87
N GLN A 172 -2.62 23.35 -0.75
CA GLN A 172 -1.23 23.84 -0.63
C GLN A 172 -0.78 24.63 -1.85
N THR A 173 -1.33 24.32 -3.03
CA THR A 173 -1.05 25.02 -4.29
C THR A 173 -2.01 26.19 -4.56
N GLY A 174 -2.84 26.59 -3.59
CA GLY A 174 -3.76 27.72 -3.75
C GLY A 174 -4.89 27.46 -4.76
N GLN A 175 -5.33 26.21 -4.90
CA GLN A 175 -6.38 25.84 -5.85
C GLN A 175 -7.79 25.81 -5.24
N GLY A 176 -7.97 26.32 -4.02
CA GLY A 176 -9.25 26.28 -3.31
C GLY A 176 -9.36 25.09 -2.35
N THR A 177 -10.53 24.95 -1.73
CA THR A 177 -10.80 23.95 -0.69
C THR A 177 -11.61 22.78 -1.22
N PHE A 178 -10.91 21.81 -1.80
CA PHE A 178 -11.51 20.59 -2.31
C PHE A 178 -11.83 19.58 -1.20
N ARG A 179 -12.97 18.89 -1.33
CA ARG A 179 -13.37 17.76 -0.47
C ARG A 179 -13.75 16.56 -1.31
N LEU A 180 -13.45 15.35 -0.82
CA LEU A 180 -13.85 14.11 -1.48
C LEU A 180 -15.38 13.99 -1.48
N GLU A 181 -15.98 13.79 -2.65
CA GLU A 181 -17.40 13.58 -2.82
C GLU A 181 -17.69 12.08 -2.93
N ALA A 182 -18.19 11.49 -1.85
CA ALA A 182 -18.38 10.04 -1.74
C ALA A 182 -19.40 9.52 -2.76
N SER A 183 -20.48 10.26 -3.05
CA SER A 183 -21.51 9.83 -4.00
C SER A 183 -21.02 9.74 -5.46
N ARG A 184 -19.88 10.40 -5.75
CA ARG A 184 -19.23 10.42 -7.07
C ARG A 184 -17.90 9.68 -7.09
N SER A 185 -17.65 8.85 -6.07
CA SER A 185 -16.41 8.11 -5.90
C SER A 185 -16.72 6.63 -5.71
N ALA A 186 -15.93 5.76 -6.35
CA ALA A 186 -16.18 4.32 -6.33
C ALA A 186 -14.90 3.53 -6.68
N PRO A 187 -14.82 2.25 -6.29
CA PRO A 187 -13.82 1.34 -6.84
C PRO A 187 -13.87 1.33 -8.37
N TYR A 188 -12.70 1.23 -9.00
CA TYR A 188 -12.56 1.12 -10.44
C TYR A 188 -12.25 -0.33 -10.82
N VAL A 189 -13.31 -1.11 -10.98
CA VAL A 189 -13.28 -2.57 -11.19
C VAL A 189 -12.27 -3.04 -12.25
N PRO A 190 -12.11 -2.39 -13.43
CA PRO A 190 -11.13 -2.82 -14.43
C PRO A 190 -9.66 -2.81 -13.95
N MET A 191 -9.38 -2.19 -12.80
CA MET A 191 -8.07 -2.09 -12.18
C MET A 191 -8.04 -2.74 -10.79
N LEU A 192 -8.98 -3.65 -10.50
CA LEU A 192 -8.79 -4.68 -9.48
C LEU A 192 -7.95 -5.78 -10.12
N LYS A 193 -6.64 -5.69 -9.96
CA LYS A 193 -5.69 -6.62 -10.58
C LYS A 193 -4.88 -7.31 -9.52
N ALA A 194 -4.57 -8.57 -9.77
CA ALA A 194 -3.89 -9.41 -8.82
C ALA A 194 -2.82 -10.19 -9.58
N PHE A 195 -1.59 -10.10 -9.10
CA PHE A 195 -0.40 -10.72 -9.66
C PHE A 195 0.31 -11.51 -8.55
N PRO A 196 1.25 -12.41 -8.88
CA PRO A 196 1.94 -13.21 -7.86
C PRO A 196 2.66 -12.39 -6.79
N GLU A 197 3.24 -11.25 -7.18
CA GLU A 197 4.08 -10.42 -6.30
C GLU A 197 3.40 -9.10 -5.89
N ASN A 198 2.21 -8.78 -6.43
CA ASN A 198 1.45 -7.60 -6.01
C ASN A 198 -0.06 -7.73 -6.21
N THR A 199 -0.81 -7.01 -5.37
CA THR A 199 -2.26 -6.82 -5.50
C THR A 199 -2.55 -5.33 -5.68
N GLU A 200 -3.31 -5.00 -6.71
CA GLU A 200 -3.63 -3.64 -7.13
C GLU A 200 -5.13 -3.38 -6.98
N MET A 201 -5.46 -2.27 -6.31
CA MET A 201 -6.83 -1.80 -6.15
C MET A 201 -6.89 -0.31 -6.48
N GLU A 202 -7.78 0.08 -7.38
CA GLU A 202 -7.92 1.47 -7.81
C GLU A 202 -9.31 2.00 -7.47
N ALA A 203 -9.39 3.27 -7.09
CA ALA A 203 -10.64 4.01 -7.00
C ALA A 203 -10.60 5.24 -7.90
N ARG A 204 -11.75 5.53 -8.48
CA ARG A 204 -12.05 6.83 -9.10
C ARG A 204 -12.60 7.73 -8.01
N LEU A 205 -11.92 8.84 -7.76
CA LEU A 205 -12.25 9.80 -6.70
C LEU A 205 -12.60 11.15 -7.30
N THR A 206 -13.78 11.66 -6.94
CA THR A 206 -14.19 13.02 -7.29
C THR A 206 -13.99 13.93 -6.09
N PHE A 207 -13.38 15.10 -6.33
CA PHE A 207 -13.28 16.17 -5.35
C PHE A 207 -14.05 17.39 -5.81
N THR A 208 -14.84 18.00 -4.92
CA THR A 208 -15.63 19.20 -5.22
C THR A 208 -15.14 20.41 -4.45
N SER A 209 -15.28 21.59 -5.04
CA SER A 209 -14.93 22.88 -4.43
C SER A 209 -15.85 23.99 -4.94
N GLU A 210 -16.06 25.04 -4.14
CA GLU A 210 -16.79 26.25 -4.55
C GLU A 210 -15.85 27.36 -5.04
N ASP A 211 -14.55 27.25 -4.75
CA ASP A 211 -13.54 28.28 -5.00
C ASP A 211 -12.33 27.77 -5.81
N PRO A 212 -12.51 27.09 -6.96
CA PRO A 212 -11.38 26.51 -7.66
C PRO A 212 -10.40 27.58 -8.14
N GLY A 213 -9.12 27.32 -7.93
CA GLY A 213 -8.04 28.20 -8.35
C GLY A 213 -7.76 28.13 -9.84
N ARG A 214 -6.88 29.03 -10.30
CA ARG A 214 -6.57 29.24 -11.71
C ARG A 214 -6.15 27.97 -12.44
N TYR A 215 -5.16 27.24 -11.93
CA TYR A 215 -4.59 26.11 -12.66
C TYR A 215 -5.59 24.96 -12.81
N VAL A 216 -6.47 24.75 -11.83
CA VAL A 216 -7.57 23.79 -11.98
C VAL A 216 -8.54 24.24 -13.07
N ARG A 217 -8.91 25.53 -13.13
CA ARG A 217 -9.75 26.09 -14.20
C ARG A 217 -9.16 25.95 -15.59
N ASP A 218 -7.84 25.99 -15.69
CA ASP A 218 -7.14 25.90 -16.96
C ASP A 218 -7.12 24.46 -17.53
N VAL A 219 -7.24 23.43 -16.69
CA VAL A 219 -7.01 22.02 -17.11
C VAL A 219 -8.19 21.07 -16.88
N ALA A 220 -9.06 21.35 -15.90
CA ALA A 220 -10.17 20.47 -15.56
C ALA A 220 -11.38 20.72 -16.48
N ALA A 221 -12.07 19.65 -16.87
CA ALA A 221 -13.30 19.75 -17.66
C ALA A 221 -14.42 20.51 -16.92
N ASP A 222 -14.52 20.30 -15.60
CA ASP A 222 -15.31 21.12 -14.69
C ASP A 222 -14.41 21.49 -13.49
N PRO A 223 -14.05 22.77 -13.32
CA PRO A 223 -13.17 23.18 -12.23
C PRO A 223 -13.78 23.00 -10.84
N TYR A 224 -15.10 22.93 -10.71
CA TYR A 224 -15.77 22.75 -9.43
C TYR A 224 -15.84 21.28 -9.00
N ALA A 225 -15.52 20.34 -9.91
CA ALA A 225 -15.55 18.92 -9.65
C ALA A 225 -14.44 18.17 -10.41
N VAL A 226 -13.30 17.99 -9.76
CA VAL A 226 -12.11 17.32 -10.33
C VAL A 226 -12.16 15.83 -10.01
N THR A 227 -12.00 14.99 -11.03
CA THR A 227 -11.93 13.53 -10.85
C THR A 227 -10.53 13.03 -11.17
N VAL A 228 -9.96 12.23 -10.26
CA VAL A 228 -8.68 11.55 -10.44
C VAL A 228 -8.81 10.07 -10.08
N HIS A 229 -7.78 9.28 -10.38
CA HIS A 229 -7.72 7.89 -9.95
C HIS A 229 -6.60 7.73 -8.94
N VAL A 230 -6.90 7.06 -7.82
CA VAL A 230 -5.93 6.71 -6.78
C VAL A 230 -5.82 5.20 -6.73
N ARG A 231 -4.58 4.71 -6.68
CA ARG A 231 -4.28 3.28 -6.64
C ARG A 231 -3.56 2.92 -5.37
N HIS A 232 -3.91 1.75 -4.86
CA HIS A 232 -3.35 1.06 -3.72
C HIS A 232 -2.68 -0.20 -4.21
N SER A 233 -1.37 -0.29 -4.01
CA SER A 233 -0.56 -1.44 -4.39
C SER A 233 -0.03 -2.11 -3.12
N PHE A 234 -0.33 -3.39 -2.94
CA PHE A 234 0.29 -4.24 -1.93
C PHE A 234 1.31 -5.12 -2.60
N VAL A 235 2.59 -4.89 -2.32
CA VAL A 235 3.73 -5.52 -2.99
C VAL A 235 4.48 -6.39 -2.00
N LYS A 236 4.78 -7.62 -2.41
CA LYS A 236 5.58 -8.56 -1.63
C LYS A 236 7.00 -8.01 -1.45
N LEU A 237 7.56 -8.16 -0.24
CA LEU A 237 8.96 -7.82 -0.01
C LEU A 237 9.89 -8.84 -0.69
N PRO A 238 11.04 -8.40 -1.21
CA PRO A 238 12.01 -9.33 -1.75
C PRO A 238 12.59 -10.24 -0.64
N PRO A 239 13.12 -11.41 -1.00
CA PRO A 239 13.77 -12.29 -0.02
C PRO A 239 14.97 -11.60 0.64
N PRO A 240 15.38 -12.08 1.84
CA PRO A 240 16.56 -11.59 2.55
C PRO A 240 17.84 -11.80 1.73
N GLY A 241 18.95 -11.20 2.18
CA GLY A 241 20.26 -11.30 1.51
C GLY A 241 20.65 -10.11 0.64
N TYR A 242 19.96 -8.97 0.80
CA TYR A 242 20.45 -7.72 0.21
C TYR A 242 21.60 -7.16 1.04
N GLU A 243 22.69 -6.78 0.37
CA GLU A 243 23.82 -6.08 1.00
C GLU A 243 23.72 -4.57 0.74
N PRO A 244 23.39 -3.76 1.77
CA PRO A 244 23.34 -2.31 1.65
C PRO A 244 24.73 -1.75 1.33
N ARG A 245 24.79 -0.68 0.54
CA ARG A 245 26.03 0.07 0.29
C ARG A 245 25.91 1.45 0.91
N ALA A 246 26.88 1.80 1.76
CA ALA A 246 26.96 3.10 2.40
C ALA A 246 26.96 4.22 1.34
N PHE A 247 26.25 5.31 1.63
CA PHE A 247 26.20 6.47 0.76
C PHE A 247 27.48 7.29 0.84
N ASP A 248 28.03 7.63 -0.34
CA ASP A 248 29.10 8.61 -0.48
C ASP A 248 28.51 9.87 -1.14
N PRO A 249 28.66 11.07 -0.54
CA PRO A 249 28.10 12.31 -1.09
C PRO A 249 28.63 12.68 -2.47
N ARG A 250 29.76 12.11 -2.90
CA ARG A 250 30.33 12.32 -4.24
C ARG A 250 29.68 11.47 -5.32
N ALA A 251 28.87 10.48 -4.96
CA ALA A 251 28.35 9.48 -5.89
C ALA A 251 27.17 9.97 -6.75
N GLY A 252 26.54 11.11 -6.43
CA GLY A 252 25.38 11.63 -7.18
C GLY A 252 24.09 10.82 -7.05
N TYR A 253 24.02 9.88 -6.08
CA TYR A 253 22.83 9.08 -5.80
C TYR A 253 21.91 9.74 -4.77
N PHE A 254 20.64 9.33 -4.75
CA PHE A 254 19.73 9.65 -3.66
C PHE A 254 19.95 8.67 -2.48
N PRO A 255 20.27 9.17 -1.28
CA PRO A 255 20.39 8.31 -0.11
C PRO A 255 19.02 8.00 0.48
N MET A 256 18.86 6.76 0.95
CA MET A 256 17.93 6.46 2.03
C MET A 256 18.63 6.67 3.38
N ALA A 257 17.90 7.09 4.40
CA ALA A 257 18.48 7.33 5.73
C ALA A 257 17.54 6.92 6.86
N TYR A 258 18.12 6.51 7.99
CA TYR A 258 17.42 6.31 9.26
C TYR A 258 18.37 6.62 10.42
N ALA A 259 17.81 6.89 11.59
CA ALA A 259 18.56 7.00 12.82
C ALA A 259 18.69 5.61 13.47
N ASP A 260 19.93 5.19 13.69
CA ASP A 260 20.31 3.96 14.38
C ASP A 260 20.72 4.30 15.82
N TYR A 261 19.97 3.79 16.79
CA TYR A 261 20.21 4.02 18.21
C TYR A 261 21.16 2.99 18.84
N ALA A 262 21.57 1.96 18.08
CA ALA A 262 22.60 1.02 18.52
C ALA A 262 24.02 1.56 18.34
N VAL A 263 24.18 2.74 17.71
CA VAL A 263 25.51 3.30 17.48
C VAL A 263 26.16 3.80 18.77
N PRO A 264 27.51 3.71 18.90
CA PRO A 264 28.21 4.22 20.07
C PRO A 264 27.98 5.71 20.32
N ILE A 265 28.04 6.09 21.60
CA ILE A 265 27.97 7.50 22.01
C ILE A 265 29.11 8.28 21.34
N GLY A 266 28.76 9.37 20.65
CA GLY A 266 29.70 10.24 19.94
C GLY A 266 29.78 9.98 18.44
N GLU A 267 29.15 8.92 17.92
CA GLU A 267 28.99 8.68 16.48
C GLU A 267 27.71 9.32 15.92
N ASP A 268 27.65 9.53 14.59
CA ASP A 268 26.42 9.99 13.91
C ASP A 268 25.37 8.87 13.94
N LEU A 269 24.23 9.15 14.58
CA LEU A 269 23.05 8.28 14.58
C LEU A 269 22.56 7.99 13.15
N THR A 270 22.79 8.91 12.21
CA THR A 270 22.22 8.84 10.87
C THR A 270 23.00 7.88 9.99
N ARG A 271 22.43 6.71 9.73
CA ARG A 271 22.91 5.79 8.70
C ARG A 271 22.36 6.20 7.34
N ARG A 272 23.19 6.13 6.30
CA ARG A 272 22.83 6.52 4.92
C ARG A 272 23.29 5.46 3.94
N PHE A 273 22.40 5.03 3.07
CA PHE A 273 22.68 4.00 2.05
C PHE A 273 22.20 4.47 0.68
N ILE A 274 22.85 4.01 -0.39
CA ILE A 274 22.42 4.32 -1.75
C ILE A 274 21.20 3.47 -2.13
N THR A 275 20.26 4.07 -2.87
CA THR A 275 19.22 3.32 -3.58
C THR A 275 19.77 2.81 -4.90
N ARG A 276 19.77 1.48 -5.10
CA ARG A 276 20.31 0.84 -6.30
C ARG A 276 19.61 -0.49 -6.62
N HIS A 277 19.77 -0.94 -7.85
CA HIS A 277 19.40 -2.29 -8.28
C HIS A 277 20.32 -3.35 -7.66
N ARG A 278 19.78 -4.56 -7.47
CA ARG A 278 20.56 -5.75 -7.12
C ARG A 278 21.28 -6.24 -8.37
N LEU A 279 22.58 -5.99 -8.46
CA LEU A 279 23.39 -6.43 -9.58
C LEU A 279 24.60 -7.24 -9.07
N ALA A 280 24.75 -8.45 -9.60
CA ALA A 280 25.81 -9.39 -9.25
C ALA A 280 26.29 -10.13 -10.50
N CYS A 281 27.56 -10.54 -10.53
CA CYS A 281 28.09 -11.39 -11.59
C CYS A 281 27.59 -12.83 -11.45
N ALA A 282 27.17 -13.45 -12.55
CA ALA A 282 26.80 -14.86 -12.61
C ALA A 282 28.00 -15.80 -12.50
N GLY A 283 29.21 -15.29 -12.77
CA GLY A 283 30.46 -16.04 -12.71
C GLY A 283 31.68 -15.12 -12.51
N PRO A 284 32.90 -15.68 -12.59
CA PRO A 284 34.11 -14.86 -12.56
C PRO A 284 34.16 -13.93 -13.78
N ARG A 285 34.89 -12.84 -13.64
CA ARG A 285 35.17 -11.92 -14.74
C ARG A 285 36.08 -12.59 -15.77
N ASP A 286 35.87 -12.30 -17.04
CA ASP A 286 36.70 -12.76 -18.15
C ASP A 286 38.02 -11.98 -18.27
N ALA A 287 38.77 -12.25 -19.33
CA ALA A 287 40.08 -11.63 -19.59
C ALA A 287 39.98 -10.11 -19.81
N GLU A 288 38.82 -9.64 -20.25
CA GLU A 288 38.49 -8.23 -20.46
C GLU A 288 37.97 -7.57 -19.16
N GLY A 289 37.84 -8.32 -18.07
CA GLY A 289 37.33 -7.85 -16.79
C GLY A 289 35.81 -7.74 -16.74
N LEU A 290 35.08 -8.28 -17.73
CA LEU A 290 33.63 -8.26 -17.81
C LEU A 290 33.02 -9.52 -17.19
N CYS A 291 31.80 -9.41 -16.67
CA CYS A 291 31.01 -10.56 -16.25
C CYS A 291 29.57 -10.43 -16.75
N ASP A 292 28.92 -11.56 -17.01
CA ASP A 292 27.48 -11.59 -17.26
C ASP A 292 26.72 -11.35 -15.94
N PRO A 293 25.63 -10.55 -15.93
CA PRO A 293 24.83 -10.34 -14.74
C PRO A 293 23.99 -11.59 -14.41
N VAL A 294 23.75 -11.85 -13.12
CA VAL A 294 22.76 -12.85 -12.68
C VAL A 294 21.38 -12.50 -13.23
N GLU A 295 21.00 -11.23 -13.10
CA GLU A 295 19.76 -10.67 -13.63
C GLU A 295 20.07 -9.27 -14.20
N PRO A 296 19.81 -9.03 -15.51
CA PRO A 296 20.01 -7.72 -16.10
C PRO A 296 18.94 -6.75 -15.60
N ILE A 297 19.32 -5.47 -15.50
CA ILE A 297 18.39 -4.38 -15.20
C ILE A 297 17.68 -4.03 -16.50
N VAL A 298 16.39 -4.37 -16.59
CA VAL A 298 15.56 -4.04 -17.75
C VAL A 298 14.52 -3.00 -17.38
N TYR A 299 14.56 -1.88 -18.09
CA TYR A 299 13.51 -0.87 -18.08
C TYR A 299 12.66 -0.94 -19.34
N TYR A 300 11.36 -0.75 -19.19
CA TYR A 300 10.38 -0.80 -20.28
C TYR A 300 9.80 0.58 -20.52
N LEU A 301 9.89 1.07 -21.75
CA LEU A 301 9.31 2.35 -22.13
C LEU A 301 7.80 2.22 -22.32
N ASP A 302 7.05 3.16 -21.75
CA ASP A 302 5.60 3.27 -21.91
C ASP A 302 5.22 3.34 -23.41
N PRO A 303 4.34 2.42 -23.89
CA PRO A 303 3.85 2.42 -25.27
C PRO A 303 3.18 3.73 -25.71
N GLY A 304 2.70 4.54 -24.76
CA GLY A 304 2.11 5.85 -25.01
C GLY A 304 3.11 6.92 -25.46
N THR A 305 4.42 6.64 -25.43
CA THR A 305 5.46 7.56 -25.91
C THR A 305 5.37 7.72 -27.44
N PRO A 306 5.13 8.94 -27.97
CA PRO A 306 5.00 9.16 -29.40
C PRO A 306 6.35 9.26 -30.11
N GLU A 307 6.38 8.97 -31.42
CA GLU A 307 7.52 9.34 -32.26
C GLU A 307 7.57 10.87 -32.49
N PRO A 308 8.77 11.46 -32.67
CA PRO A 308 10.10 10.82 -32.69
C PRO A 308 10.73 10.61 -31.31
N VAL A 309 10.05 11.03 -30.23
CA VAL A 309 10.61 11.05 -28.87
C VAL A 309 10.87 9.63 -28.36
N ARG A 310 10.00 8.68 -28.71
CA ARG A 310 10.19 7.26 -28.38
C ARG A 310 11.55 6.73 -28.85
N SER A 311 11.90 6.96 -30.11
CA SER A 311 13.18 6.52 -30.67
C SER A 311 14.36 7.15 -29.91
N ALA A 312 14.30 8.46 -29.67
CA ALA A 312 15.35 9.18 -28.94
C ALA A 312 15.50 8.70 -27.48
N LEU A 313 14.39 8.41 -26.79
CA LEU A 313 14.41 7.89 -25.41
C LEU A 313 14.99 6.49 -25.35
N LEU A 314 14.61 5.59 -26.28
CA LEU A 314 15.18 4.24 -26.33
C LEU A 314 16.68 4.29 -26.59
N GLU A 315 17.13 5.09 -27.56
CA GLU A 315 18.55 5.22 -27.89
C GLU A 315 19.35 5.83 -26.73
N GLY A 316 18.93 6.99 -26.25
CA GLY A 316 19.65 7.71 -25.19
C GLY A 316 19.66 6.95 -23.85
N ALA A 317 18.57 6.26 -23.51
CA ALA A 317 18.54 5.48 -22.27
C ALA A 317 19.42 4.22 -22.35
N ARG A 318 19.57 3.62 -23.54
CA ARG A 318 20.47 2.46 -23.76
C ARG A 318 21.95 2.80 -23.59
N TRP A 319 22.36 4.06 -23.76
CA TRP A 319 23.75 4.48 -23.52
C TRP A 319 24.21 4.23 -22.08
N TRP A 320 23.30 4.10 -21.12
CA TRP A 320 23.67 3.70 -19.76
C TRP A 320 24.36 2.33 -19.73
N ASN A 321 24.11 1.44 -20.68
CA ASN A 321 24.82 0.16 -20.75
C ASN A 321 26.33 0.35 -20.89
N GLU A 322 26.80 1.40 -21.59
CA GLU A 322 28.24 1.69 -21.68
C GLU A 322 28.86 1.98 -20.30
N ALA A 323 28.12 2.64 -19.41
CA ALA A 323 28.57 2.88 -18.03
C ALA A 323 28.59 1.57 -17.21
N PHE A 324 27.65 0.65 -17.45
CA PHE A 324 27.66 -0.66 -16.80
C PHE A 324 28.78 -1.56 -17.33
N GLU A 325 29.08 -1.51 -18.62
CA GLU A 325 30.23 -2.19 -19.24
C GLU A 325 31.55 -1.64 -18.70
N ALA A 326 31.69 -0.31 -18.56
CA ALA A 326 32.85 0.30 -17.91
C ALA A 326 32.96 -0.09 -16.42
N ALA A 327 31.84 -0.34 -15.74
CA ALA A 327 31.79 -0.91 -14.39
C ALA A 327 32.01 -2.44 -14.37
N GLY A 328 32.25 -3.03 -15.54
CA GLY A 328 32.61 -4.43 -15.73
C GLY A 328 31.44 -5.40 -15.91
N TYR A 329 30.25 -4.92 -16.25
CA TYR A 329 29.09 -5.78 -16.49
C TYR A 329 28.74 -5.81 -17.97
N ARG A 330 28.70 -7.00 -18.56
CA ARG A 330 28.31 -7.18 -19.96
C ARG A 330 26.79 -7.07 -20.09
N ASP A 331 26.32 -6.13 -20.92
CA ASP A 331 24.90 -6.01 -21.30
C ASP A 331 23.92 -6.07 -20.10
N ALA A 332 24.28 -5.41 -19.00
CA ALA A 332 23.54 -5.48 -17.75
C ALA A 332 22.46 -4.42 -17.61
N PHE A 333 22.39 -3.45 -18.51
CA PHE A 333 21.35 -2.44 -18.49
C PHE A 333 20.68 -2.36 -19.86
N ARG A 334 19.38 -2.62 -19.89
CA ARG A 334 18.60 -2.66 -21.12
C ARG A 334 17.38 -1.76 -21.02
N VAL A 335 17.03 -1.16 -22.15
CA VAL A 335 15.77 -0.44 -22.31
C VAL A 335 15.03 -0.98 -23.52
N GLU A 336 13.82 -1.45 -23.28
CA GLU A 336 12.98 -2.12 -24.26
C GLU A 336 11.60 -1.46 -24.33
N MET A 337 10.81 -1.76 -25.36
CA MET A 337 9.40 -1.41 -25.33
C MET A 337 8.67 -2.37 -24.39
N LEU A 338 7.71 -1.87 -23.62
CA LEU A 338 6.84 -2.74 -22.83
C LEU A 338 6.20 -3.81 -23.76
N PRO A 339 6.35 -5.11 -23.46
CA PRO A 339 5.82 -6.17 -24.32
C PRO A 339 4.31 -6.05 -24.51
N GLU A 340 3.81 -6.46 -25.68
CA GLU A 340 2.38 -6.51 -25.92
C GLU A 340 1.70 -7.46 -24.92
N GLY A 341 0.64 -6.98 -24.27
CA GLY A 341 -0.07 -7.73 -23.23
C GLY A 341 0.58 -7.71 -21.85
N ALA A 342 1.80 -7.17 -21.69
CA ALA A 342 2.37 -6.91 -20.37
C ALA A 342 1.59 -5.79 -19.68
N ASP A 343 1.30 -5.99 -18.41
CA ASP A 343 0.61 -4.99 -17.62
C ASP A 343 1.63 -4.04 -16.98
N PRO A 344 1.57 -2.72 -17.23
CA PRO A 344 2.48 -1.77 -16.58
C PRO A 344 2.28 -1.69 -15.05
N MET A 345 1.28 -2.37 -14.50
CA MET A 345 1.02 -2.48 -13.06
C MET A 345 1.65 -3.72 -12.41
N ASP A 346 2.19 -4.63 -13.20
CA ASP A 346 2.89 -5.79 -12.67
C ASP A 346 4.31 -5.36 -12.25
N VAL A 347 4.61 -5.48 -10.96
CA VAL A 347 5.86 -4.99 -10.35
C VAL A 347 7.11 -5.69 -10.87
N ARG A 348 6.94 -6.76 -11.66
CA ARG A 348 8.03 -7.44 -12.37
C ARG A 348 8.59 -6.61 -13.54
N TYR A 349 7.92 -5.54 -13.96
CA TYR A 349 8.37 -4.64 -15.01
C TYR A 349 8.75 -3.26 -14.45
N ASN A 350 10.00 -2.83 -14.65
CA ASN A 350 10.40 -1.45 -14.34
C ASN A 350 9.97 -0.54 -15.49
N VAL A 351 8.92 0.27 -15.32
CA VAL A 351 8.38 1.09 -16.43
C VAL A 351 8.88 2.53 -16.38
N ILE A 352 9.40 3.03 -17.50
CA ILE A 352 9.65 4.45 -17.76
C ILE A 352 8.33 5.04 -18.28
N ASN A 353 7.65 5.81 -17.43
CA ASN A 353 6.34 6.37 -17.74
C ASN A 353 6.42 7.63 -18.60
N TRP A 354 5.58 7.73 -19.61
CA TRP A 354 5.41 8.94 -20.42
C TRP A 354 4.21 9.75 -19.91
N VAL A 355 4.45 11.01 -19.53
CA VAL A 355 3.45 11.83 -18.83
C VAL A 355 3.15 13.11 -19.60
N HIS A 356 1.93 13.21 -20.12
CA HIS A 356 1.42 14.45 -20.71
C HIS A 356 0.97 15.44 -19.63
N ARG A 357 1.30 16.73 -19.85
CA ARG A 357 0.96 17.88 -19.01
C ARG A 357 0.37 18.99 -19.88
N ALA A 358 -0.26 20.00 -19.26
CA ALA A 358 -0.90 21.12 -19.96
C ALA A 358 0.08 21.95 -20.81
N THR A 359 1.32 22.12 -20.35
CA THR A 359 2.44 22.48 -21.23
C THR A 359 3.13 21.21 -21.68
N ARG A 360 3.77 21.20 -22.87
CA ARG A 360 4.60 20.05 -23.28
C ARG A 360 5.69 19.84 -22.22
N GLY A 361 5.47 18.87 -21.35
CA GLY A 361 6.46 18.36 -20.42
C GLY A 361 7.42 17.43 -21.15
N TRP A 362 8.66 17.44 -20.69
CA TRP A 362 9.69 16.47 -21.03
C TRP A 362 9.77 15.42 -19.92
#